data_AF-A0A8W8KPQ3-F1
#
_entry.id   AF-A0A8W8KPQ3-F1
#
_cell.length_a   1.000
_cell.length_b   1.000
_cell.length_c   1.000
_cell.angle_alpha   90.00
_cell.angle_beta   90.00
_cell.angle_gamma   90.00
#
_symmetry.space_group_name_H-M   'P 1'
#
loop_
_entity.id
_entity.type
_entity.pdbx_description
1 polymer ?
#
loop_
_entity_poly.entity_id
_entity_poly.type
_entity_poly.pdbx_seq_one_letter_code
_entity_poly.pdbx_strand_id
1 'polypeptide(L)'
;KNFLCAKTLEFSEFRKILDARMKELLQMGFGTKVKQAQAVLPEDEKVLWEKGVFGNSTAEALQRTVFFYACKLFALRGHDEHHQLQCDQFAIGEDQGGKYVEFFGRSNKTYKGGLKDLEISKNICHYCQNVDRNIADFFKQYIEALWGRGAFYRRPLHGYPIRYGEQPIGINKLKNFMKIIFERGGLKGNYTNHSGKRSCATQFYMAGVDEQKIMARTGHRSEKSVRKYKQSSTEIQQKVAYVLDPTPTTCSLKRDRASDDGENCIGTCKSKKMNVEVSDELPKTSYSSVNLNSMFPGRVFYKWLQGI
;
A
#
# COMPACT_ATOMS: atom_id res chain seq x y z
N LYS A 1 20.76 14.41 -19.78
CA LYS A 1 19.46 14.96 -20.26
C LYS A 1 18.36 13.94 -19.98
N ASN A 2 17.20 14.35 -19.45
CA ASN A 2 16.08 13.42 -19.20
C ASN A 2 15.32 13.17 -20.51
N PHE A 3 15.49 12.00 -21.10
CA PHE A 3 14.88 11.61 -22.38
C PHE A 3 13.36 11.38 -22.29
N LEU A 4 12.81 11.20 -21.09
CA LEU A 4 11.37 11.07 -20.84
C LEU A 4 10.64 12.41 -20.71
N CYS A 5 11.35 13.54 -20.69
CA CYS A 5 10.73 14.85 -20.60
C CYS A 5 9.92 15.17 -21.87
N ALA A 6 8.61 15.39 -21.73
CA ALA A 6 7.75 15.72 -22.87
C ALA A 6 8.11 17.05 -23.56
N LYS A 7 8.82 17.95 -22.86
CA LYS A 7 9.22 19.27 -23.37
C LYS A 7 10.44 19.22 -24.30
N THR A 8 11.22 18.14 -24.29
CA THR A 8 12.38 18.00 -25.18
C THR A 8 11.97 17.28 -26.46
N LEU A 9 11.87 18.02 -27.56
CA LEU A 9 11.52 17.48 -28.89
C LEU A 9 12.57 16.48 -29.43
N GLU A 10 13.83 16.62 -28.97
CA GLU A 10 15.00 15.79 -29.31
C GLU A 10 14.76 14.27 -29.12
N PHE A 11 13.87 13.88 -28.19
CA PHE A 11 13.58 12.46 -27.91
C PHE A 11 12.12 12.06 -28.25
N SER A 12 11.42 12.84 -29.08
CA SER A 12 10.01 12.60 -29.39
C SER A 12 9.77 11.25 -30.07
N GLU A 13 10.63 10.89 -31.03
CA GLU A 13 10.56 9.62 -31.75
C GLU A 13 10.91 8.43 -30.85
N PHE A 14 11.95 8.56 -30.02
CA PHE A 14 12.28 7.57 -29.00
C PHE A 14 11.10 7.32 -28.04
N ARG A 15 10.40 8.37 -27.59
CA ARG A 15 9.21 8.22 -26.74
C ARG A 15 8.06 7.52 -27.45
N LYS A 16 7.84 7.77 -28.74
CA LYS A 16 6.82 7.06 -29.53
C LYS A 16 7.14 5.57 -29.64
N ILE A 17 8.40 5.23 -29.93
CA ILE A 17 8.86 3.84 -30.00
C ILE A 17 8.73 3.17 -28.63
N LEU A 18 9.13 3.86 -27.56
CA LEU A 18 9.00 3.38 -26.19
C LEU A 18 7.54 3.12 -25.82
N ASP A 19 6.64 4.05 -26.12
CA ASP A 19 5.19 3.91 -25.88
C ASP A 19 4.59 2.75 -26.68
N ALA A 20 4.96 2.59 -27.95
CA ALA A 20 4.55 1.45 -28.78
C ALA A 20 5.02 0.12 -28.18
N ARG A 21 6.28 0.03 -27.75
CA ARG A 21 6.80 -1.17 -27.07
C ARG A 21 6.12 -1.43 -25.73
N MET A 22 5.79 -0.39 -24.97
CA MET A 22 5.03 -0.53 -23.72
C MET A 22 3.62 -1.09 -23.98
N LYS A 23 2.95 -0.64 -25.04
CA LYS A 23 1.64 -1.16 -25.47
C LYS A 23 1.71 -2.61 -25.94
N GLU A 24 2.71 -2.96 -26.75
CA GLU A 24 2.96 -4.34 -27.21
C GLU A 24 3.22 -5.28 -26.02
N LEU A 25 4.09 -4.88 -25.09
CA LEU A 25 4.35 -5.65 -23.88
C LEU A 25 3.08 -5.84 -23.04
N LEU A 26 2.23 -4.81 -22.94
CA LEU A 26 0.96 -4.90 -22.25
C LEU A 26 -0.01 -5.86 -22.95
N GLN A 27 -0.06 -5.83 -24.29
CA GLN A 27 -0.87 -6.75 -25.12
C GLN A 27 -0.41 -8.20 -24.95
N MET A 28 0.90 -8.43 -24.84
CA MET A 28 1.49 -9.73 -24.51
C MET A 28 1.31 -10.13 -23.03
N GLY A 29 0.64 -9.29 -22.23
CA GLY A 29 0.35 -9.56 -20.82
C GLY A 29 1.48 -9.16 -19.85
N PHE A 30 2.60 -8.63 -20.32
CA PHE A 30 3.68 -8.14 -19.46
C PHE A 30 3.29 -6.79 -18.82
N GLY A 31 3.50 -6.67 -17.51
CA GLY A 31 3.21 -5.44 -16.78
C GLY A 31 1.74 -5.24 -16.38
N THR A 32 0.85 -6.15 -16.77
CA THR A 32 -0.57 -6.15 -16.37
C THR A 32 -0.76 -6.25 -14.85
N LYS A 33 0.15 -6.93 -14.15
CA LYS A 33 0.14 -7.09 -12.69
C LYS A 33 1.15 -6.15 -12.04
N VAL A 34 0.70 -4.98 -11.60
CA VAL A 34 1.51 -4.10 -10.76
C VAL A 34 1.57 -4.66 -9.34
N LYS A 35 2.77 -5.01 -8.85
CA LYS A 35 2.98 -5.43 -7.45
C LYS A 35 2.86 -4.22 -6.52
N GLN A 36 1.64 -3.86 -6.16
CA GLN A 36 1.39 -2.82 -5.17
C GLN A 36 1.50 -3.36 -3.74
N ALA A 37 1.98 -2.54 -2.82
CA ALA A 37 2.01 -2.87 -1.39
C ALA A 37 0.57 -3.05 -0.88
N GLN A 38 0.28 -4.12 -0.14
CA GLN A 38 -1.07 -4.34 0.38
C GLN A 38 -1.38 -3.40 1.56
N ALA A 39 -2.66 -3.07 1.76
CA ALA A 39 -3.10 -2.43 3.00
C ALA A 39 -3.04 -3.46 4.13
N VAL A 40 -2.77 -3.01 5.34
CA VAL A 40 -2.84 -3.82 6.56
C VAL A 40 -4.25 -3.68 7.10
N LEU A 41 -4.95 -4.81 7.14
CA LEU A 41 -6.31 -4.86 7.65
C LEU A 41 -6.30 -4.86 9.19
N PRO A 42 -7.38 -4.39 9.84
CA PRO A 42 -7.51 -4.47 11.30
C PRO A 42 -7.32 -5.90 11.85
N GLU A 43 -7.74 -6.91 11.09
CA GLU A 43 -7.62 -8.34 11.43
C GLU A 43 -6.16 -8.79 11.42
N ASP A 44 -5.39 -8.37 10.41
CA ASP A 44 -3.95 -8.63 10.32
C ASP A 44 -3.22 -7.98 11.50
N GLU A 45 -3.57 -6.73 11.83
CA GLU A 45 -3.02 -6.02 12.97
C GLU A 45 -3.33 -6.73 14.29
N LYS A 46 -4.55 -7.24 14.46
CA LYS A 46 -4.94 -8.04 15.63
C LYS A 46 -4.05 -9.29 15.78
N VAL A 47 -3.80 -10.01 14.69
CA VAL A 47 -2.89 -11.18 14.71
C VAL A 47 -1.47 -10.80 15.14
N LEU A 48 -0.96 -9.64 14.69
CA LEU A 48 0.38 -9.17 15.06
C LEU A 48 0.50 -8.83 16.55
N TRP A 49 -0.57 -8.32 17.16
CA TRP A 49 -0.66 -8.11 18.60
C TRP A 49 -0.74 -9.45 19.37
N GLU A 50 -1.63 -10.35 18.96
CA GLU A 50 -1.83 -11.65 19.62
C GLU A 50 -0.57 -12.52 19.60
N LYS A 51 0.21 -12.47 18.52
CA LYS A 51 1.48 -13.21 18.40
C LYS A 51 2.66 -12.55 19.11
N GLY A 52 2.47 -11.41 19.78
CA GLY A 52 3.56 -10.66 20.41
C GLY A 52 4.60 -10.12 19.41
N VAL A 53 4.22 -9.99 18.13
CA VAL A 53 5.07 -9.30 17.15
C VAL A 53 5.13 -7.82 17.49
N PHE A 54 3.97 -7.27 17.86
CA PHE A 54 3.81 -5.99 18.55
C PHE A 54 3.74 -6.18 20.07
N GLY A 55 3.94 -5.08 20.79
CA GLY A 55 4.03 -5.04 22.24
C GLY A 55 5.36 -4.48 22.72
N ASN A 56 5.61 -4.63 24.01
CA ASN A 56 6.80 -4.14 24.70
C ASN A 56 7.47 -5.23 25.55
N SER A 57 7.27 -6.50 25.20
CA SER A 57 7.91 -7.62 25.88
C SER A 57 9.43 -7.69 25.62
N THR A 58 9.88 -7.24 24.44
CA THR A 58 11.30 -7.13 24.09
C THR A 58 11.60 -5.81 23.37
N ALA A 59 12.87 -5.44 23.31
CA ALA A 59 13.33 -4.29 22.53
C ALA A 59 12.94 -4.39 21.05
N GLU A 60 12.92 -5.60 20.45
CA GLU A 60 12.47 -5.75 19.06
C GLU A 60 10.95 -5.65 18.92
N ALA A 61 10.17 -6.18 19.86
CA ALA A 61 8.71 -6.04 19.83
C ALA A 61 8.31 -4.56 19.92
N LEU A 62 8.92 -3.81 20.85
CA LEU A 62 8.66 -2.38 21.02
C LEU A 62 9.04 -1.61 19.75
N GLN A 63 10.22 -1.88 19.20
CA GLN A 63 10.71 -1.21 18.00
C GLN A 63 9.85 -1.52 16.77
N ARG A 64 9.38 -2.77 16.59
CA ARG A 64 8.47 -3.14 15.51
C ARG A 64 7.12 -2.44 15.65
N THR A 65 6.60 -2.33 16.87
CA THR A 65 5.37 -1.61 17.20
C THR A 65 5.50 -0.15 16.78
N VAL A 66 6.50 0.56 17.31
CA VAL A 66 6.74 1.97 17.00
C VAL A 66 7.01 2.19 15.52
N PHE A 67 7.78 1.31 14.86
CA PHE A 67 7.99 1.38 13.41
C PHE A 67 6.68 1.28 12.62
N PHE A 68 5.85 0.29 12.93
CA PHE A 68 4.58 0.09 12.23
C PHE A 68 3.65 1.30 12.38
N TYR A 69 3.47 1.78 13.61
CA TYR A 69 2.63 2.95 13.87
C TYR A 69 3.25 4.24 13.32
N ALA A 70 4.57 4.34 13.20
CA ALA A 70 5.20 5.45 12.49
C ALA A 70 4.80 5.48 11.00
N CYS A 71 4.73 4.31 10.34
CA CYS A 71 4.23 4.21 8.97
C CYS A 71 2.71 4.48 8.87
N LYS A 72 1.91 3.99 9.83
CA LYS A 72 0.45 4.05 9.81
C LYS A 72 -0.10 5.43 10.21
N LEU A 73 0.39 6.03 11.30
CA LEU A 73 -0.13 7.27 11.86
C LEU A 73 0.40 8.51 11.14
N PHE A 74 1.69 8.53 10.84
CA PHE A 74 2.40 9.67 10.26
C PHE A 74 2.66 9.52 8.76
N ALA A 75 2.12 8.45 8.14
CA ALA A 75 2.25 8.14 6.72
C ALA A 75 3.71 8.09 6.20
N LEU A 76 4.66 7.78 7.09
CA LEU A 76 6.08 7.65 6.75
C LEU A 76 6.30 6.41 5.88
N ARG A 77 7.16 6.55 4.86
CA ARG A 77 7.28 5.54 3.80
C ARG A 77 8.71 5.26 3.35
N GLY A 78 9.54 6.30 3.27
CA GLY A 78 10.86 6.18 2.67
C GLY A 78 11.78 5.41 3.62
N HIS A 79 12.49 4.41 3.14
CA HIS A 79 13.54 3.81 3.97
C HIS A 79 14.61 4.85 4.33
N ASP A 80 14.92 5.78 3.41
CA ASP A 80 15.74 6.97 3.68
C ASP A 80 15.12 7.87 4.76
N GLU A 81 13.81 8.11 4.68
CA GLU A 81 13.07 8.95 5.63
C GLU A 81 13.10 8.34 7.03
N HIS A 82 12.82 7.03 7.14
CA HIS A 82 12.95 6.30 8.41
C HIS A 82 14.39 6.30 8.92
N HIS A 83 15.38 6.10 8.07
CA HIS A 83 16.80 6.06 8.47
C HIS A 83 17.29 7.42 9.02
N GLN A 84 16.72 8.53 8.53
CA GLN A 84 17.09 9.88 8.95
C GLN A 84 16.33 10.39 10.19
N LEU A 85 15.29 9.67 10.65
CA LEU A 85 14.49 10.07 11.80
C LEU A 85 15.35 10.27 13.05
N GLN A 86 15.06 11.35 13.77
CA GLN A 86 15.64 11.68 15.07
C GLN A 86 14.57 11.64 16.16
N CYS A 87 14.98 11.40 17.42
CA CYS A 87 14.06 11.34 18.55
C CYS A 87 13.32 12.65 18.79
N ASP A 88 13.96 13.79 18.55
CA ASP A 88 13.39 15.13 18.70
C ASP A 88 12.29 15.47 17.67
N GLN A 89 12.06 14.59 16.69
CA GLN A 89 10.92 14.70 15.77
C GLN A 89 9.63 14.13 16.35
N PHE A 90 9.65 13.59 17.56
CA PHE A 90 8.48 13.05 18.23
C PHE A 90 8.33 13.67 19.61
N ALA A 91 7.11 14.09 19.94
CA ALA A 91 6.73 14.51 21.29
C ALA A 91 5.53 13.68 21.76
N ILE A 92 5.51 13.37 23.04
CA ILE A 92 4.37 12.74 23.72
C ILE A 92 3.80 13.78 24.66
N GLY A 93 2.48 13.94 24.62
CA GLY A 93 1.76 14.80 25.55
C GLY A 93 0.43 14.19 25.97
N GLU A 94 -0.24 14.87 26.89
CA GLU A 94 -1.54 14.50 27.41
C GLU A 94 -2.31 15.78 27.72
N ASP A 95 -3.52 15.87 27.20
CA ASP A 95 -4.43 16.98 27.46
C ASP A 95 -5.86 16.46 27.71
N GLN A 96 -6.85 17.33 27.68
CA GLN A 96 -8.27 16.96 27.89
C GLN A 96 -8.78 15.95 26.85
N GLY A 97 -8.18 15.90 25.65
CA GLY A 97 -8.46 14.93 24.60
C GLY A 97 -7.75 13.59 24.77
N GLY A 98 -6.93 13.44 25.82
CA GLY A 98 -6.16 12.25 26.15
C GLY A 98 -4.71 12.31 25.70
N LYS A 99 -4.01 11.18 25.82
CA LYS A 99 -2.61 11.07 25.39
C LYS A 99 -2.48 11.17 23.88
N TYR A 100 -1.44 11.84 23.41
CA TYR A 100 -1.15 11.99 21.99
C TYR A 100 0.34 11.80 21.67
N VAL A 101 0.60 11.47 20.41
CA VAL A 101 1.94 11.52 19.81
C VAL A 101 1.92 12.56 18.71
N GLU A 102 2.83 13.52 18.82
CA GLU A 102 3.08 14.52 17.80
C GLU A 102 4.34 14.19 17.03
N PHE A 103 4.26 14.27 15.70
CA PHE A 103 5.40 14.11 14.81
C PHE A 103 5.70 15.43 14.10
N PHE A 104 6.96 15.87 14.19
CA PHE A 104 7.48 17.05 13.51
C PHE A 104 8.19 16.66 12.22
N GLY A 105 7.48 16.81 11.09
CA GLY A 105 8.02 16.46 9.79
C GLY A 105 9.10 17.44 9.33
N ARG A 106 10.27 16.90 8.95
CA ARG A 106 11.38 17.67 8.35
C ARG A 106 11.37 17.62 6.82
N SER A 107 12.33 18.33 6.21
CA SER A 107 12.60 18.25 4.77
C SER A 107 12.85 16.80 4.35
N ASN A 108 12.25 16.36 3.26
CA ASN A 108 12.46 15.03 2.68
C ASN A 108 12.53 15.10 1.14
N LYS A 109 12.52 13.96 0.44
CA LYS A 109 12.63 13.93 -1.03
C LYS A 109 11.58 14.78 -1.75
N THR A 110 10.36 14.87 -1.21
CA THR A 110 9.19 15.52 -1.86
C THR A 110 8.75 16.82 -1.20
N TYR A 111 9.50 17.28 -0.20
CA TYR A 111 9.26 18.49 0.55
C TYR A 111 10.62 19.06 0.92
N LYS A 112 11.05 20.06 0.16
CA LYS A 112 12.34 20.71 0.38
C LYS A 112 12.19 21.98 1.21
N GLY A 113 10.94 22.39 1.48
CA GLY A 113 10.64 23.66 2.11
C GLY A 113 10.78 24.81 1.11
N GLY A 114 10.78 26.04 1.63
CA GLY A 114 10.87 27.26 0.84
C GLY A 114 9.50 27.77 0.37
N LEU A 115 9.51 28.83 -0.45
CA LEU A 115 8.33 29.61 -0.85
C LEU A 115 7.18 28.76 -1.44
N LYS A 116 7.51 27.66 -2.12
CA LYS A 116 6.53 26.76 -2.77
C LYS A 116 5.86 25.77 -1.82
N ASP A 117 6.35 25.69 -0.59
CA ASP A 117 5.95 24.72 0.43
C ASP A 117 5.45 25.42 1.72
N LEU A 118 5.26 26.75 1.72
CA LEU A 118 4.87 27.55 2.89
C LEU A 118 3.55 27.09 3.55
N GLU A 119 2.61 26.60 2.74
CA GLU A 119 1.27 26.20 3.21
C GLU A 119 1.23 24.73 3.71
N ILE A 120 2.34 24.00 3.63
CA ILE A 120 2.37 22.57 3.95
C ILE A 120 3.03 22.35 5.31
N SER A 121 2.20 22.28 6.35
CA SER A 121 2.63 21.71 7.62
C SER A 121 2.68 20.19 7.54
N LYS A 122 3.79 19.61 7.98
CA LYS A 122 3.95 18.17 8.17
C LYS A 122 3.85 17.75 9.63
N ASN A 123 3.44 18.66 10.49
CA ASN A 123 3.23 18.34 11.89
C ASN A 123 1.92 17.56 12.00
N ILE A 124 2.01 16.38 12.58
CA ILE A 124 0.90 15.44 12.67
C ILE A 124 0.75 15.09 14.15
N CYS A 125 -0.32 15.58 14.78
CA CYS A 125 -0.73 15.14 16.11
C CYS A 125 -1.74 13.99 15.99
N HIS A 126 -1.52 12.90 16.72
CA HIS A 126 -2.40 11.75 16.80
C HIS A 126 -2.81 11.44 18.25
N TYR A 127 -4.08 11.63 18.55
CA TYR A 127 -4.69 11.28 19.84
C TYR A 127 -4.93 9.77 19.94
N CYS A 128 -4.49 9.19 21.05
CA CYS A 128 -4.56 7.77 21.34
C CYS A 128 -5.74 7.50 22.28
N GLN A 129 -6.85 7.04 21.72
CA GLN A 129 -8.09 6.78 22.47
C GLN A 129 -8.17 5.36 23.05
N ASN A 130 -7.30 4.44 22.60
CA ASN A 130 -7.31 3.07 23.09
C ASN A 130 -6.56 2.99 24.42
N VAL A 131 -7.27 2.60 25.48
CA VAL A 131 -6.73 2.51 26.84
C VAL A 131 -5.76 1.32 26.98
N ASP A 132 -6.12 0.16 26.43
CA ASP A 132 -5.33 -1.08 26.56
C ASP A 132 -4.07 -1.07 25.67
N ARG A 133 -4.17 -0.43 24.50
CA ARG A 133 -3.09 -0.35 23.50
C ARG A 133 -2.80 1.10 23.15
N ASN A 134 -2.44 1.87 24.17
CA ASN A 134 -2.16 3.28 23.99
C ASN A 134 -0.83 3.47 23.23
N ILE A 135 -0.91 3.87 21.97
CA ILE A 135 0.27 4.03 21.10
C ILE A 135 1.22 5.10 21.63
N ALA A 136 0.72 6.13 22.34
CA ALA A 136 1.56 7.14 22.96
C ALA A 136 2.47 6.55 24.03
N ASP A 137 2.00 5.57 24.80
CA ASP A 137 2.82 4.90 25.81
C ASP A 137 3.94 4.05 25.18
N PHE A 138 3.69 3.40 24.03
CA PHE A 138 4.74 2.70 23.28
C PHE A 138 5.80 3.66 22.72
N PHE A 139 5.38 4.79 22.15
CA PHE A 139 6.32 5.81 21.69
C PHE A 139 7.13 6.41 22.85
N LYS A 140 6.47 6.71 23.97
CA LYS A 140 7.11 7.22 25.19
C LYS A 140 8.18 6.26 25.69
N GLN A 141 7.82 5.00 25.93
CA GLN A 141 8.75 3.97 26.40
C GLN A 141 9.94 3.79 25.45
N TYR A 142 9.71 3.82 24.13
CA TYR A 142 10.76 3.69 23.14
C TYR A 142 11.72 4.88 23.15
N ILE A 143 11.21 6.11 23.20
CA ILE A 143 12.03 7.33 23.20
C ILE A 143 12.82 7.49 24.50
N GLU A 144 12.22 7.14 25.65
CA GLU A 144 12.90 7.09 26.94
C GLU A 144 14.07 6.09 26.92
N ALA A 145 13.88 4.91 26.32
CA ALA A 145 14.93 3.91 26.14
C ALA A 145 16.07 4.36 25.19
N LEU A 146 15.88 5.44 24.42
CA LEU A 146 16.87 6.08 23.56
C LEU A 146 17.51 7.33 24.19
N TRP A 147 17.09 7.69 25.41
CA TRP A 147 17.42 8.93 26.12
C TRP A 147 17.02 10.20 25.36
N GLY A 148 15.93 10.14 24.58
CA GLY A 148 15.34 11.30 23.92
C GLY A 148 16.21 12.01 22.87
N ARG A 149 17.34 11.43 22.46
CA ARG A 149 18.34 12.10 21.59
C ARG A 149 18.71 11.29 20.37
N GLY A 150 19.35 11.91 19.38
CA GLY A 150 19.97 11.21 18.24
C GLY A 150 19.02 10.35 17.39
N ALA A 151 19.62 9.39 16.67
CA ALA A 151 18.91 8.56 15.70
C ALA A 151 17.78 7.76 16.34
N PHE A 152 16.61 7.76 15.68
CA PHE A 152 15.38 7.16 16.19
C PHE A 152 15.38 5.63 16.14
N TYR A 153 15.92 5.03 15.07
CA TYR A 153 16.02 3.56 14.99
C TYR A 153 17.44 3.10 15.32
N ARG A 154 17.60 2.50 16.50
CA ARG A 154 18.88 1.97 16.96
C ARG A 154 18.85 0.47 17.22
N ARG A 155 20.03 -0.15 17.31
CA ARG A 155 20.15 -1.60 17.52
C ARG A 155 19.48 -2.01 18.85
N PRO A 156 18.47 -2.90 18.84
CA PRO A 156 17.90 -3.44 20.07
C PRO A 156 18.92 -4.31 20.81
N LEU A 157 18.91 -4.24 22.13
CA LEU A 157 19.71 -5.08 23.02
C LEU A 157 18.82 -6.10 23.73
N HIS A 158 19.38 -7.25 24.09
CA HIS A 158 18.66 -8.29 24.82
C HIS A 158 18.66 -7.99 26.32
N GLY A 159 17.58 -8.41 27.00
CA GLY A 159 17.46 -8.32 28.45
C GLY A 159 16.47 -7.26 28.91
N TYR A 160 16.39 -7.12 30.24
CA TYR A 160 15.54 -6.17 30.93
C TYR A 160 16.41 -5.23 31.79
N PRO A 161 16.10 -3.93 31.89
CA PRO A 161 15.04 -3.21 31.16
C PRO A 161 15.31 -3.11 29.66
N ILE A 162 14.29 -2.76 28.87
CA ILE A 162 14.42 -2.54 27.42
C ILE A 162 15.47 -1.45 27.16
N ARG A 163 16.46 -1.76 26.32
CA ARG A 163 17.55 -0.85 25.97
C ARG A 163 17.90 -0.96 24.50
N TYR A 164 18.50 0.10 23.97
CA TYR A 164 19.03 0.18 22.63
C TYR A 164 20.48 0.66 22.68
N GLY A 165 21.33 0.09 21.82
CA GLY A 165 22.69 0.60 21.63
C GLY A 165 22.69 1.95 20.90
N GLU A 166 23.85 2.58 20.79
CA GLU A 166 23.97 3.85 20.04
C GLU A 166 23.97 3.65 18.52
N GLN A 167 24.34 2.45 18.06
CA GLN A 167 24.45 2.15 16.64
C GLN A 167 23.09 2.23 15.93
N PRO A 168 22.95 3.06 14.88
CA PRO A 168 21.72 3.14 14.10
C PRO A 168 21.46 1.85 13.32
N ILE A 169 20.19 1.56 13.06
CA ILE A 169 19.83 0.42 12.22
C ILE A 169 20.18 0.71 10.77
N GLY A 170 20.92 -0.22 10.15
CA GLY A 170 21.26 -0.13 8.73
C GLY A 170 20.05 -0.01 7.82
N ILE A 171 20.17 0.85 6.82
CA ILE A 171 19.11 1.20 5.87
C ILE A 171 18.44 0.01 5.17
N ASN A 172 19.21 -1.04 4.84
CA ASN A 172 18.70 -2.26 4.23
C ASN A 172 17.80 -3.06 5.17
N LYS A 173 18.09 -3.03 6.48
CA LYS A 173 17.22 -3.65 7.48
C LYS A 173 15.92 -2.87 7.58
N LEU A 174 15.98 -1.53 7.72
CA LEU A 174 14.78 -0.67 7.75
C LEU A 174 13.91 -0.80 6.49
N LYS A 175 14.51 -0.96 5.31
CA LYS A 175 13.79 -1.22 4.07
C LYS A 175 12.93 -2.48 4.13
N ASN A 176 13.36 -3.49 4.89
CA ASN A 176 12.69 -4.78 5.03
C ASN A 176 11.88 -4.91 6.32
N PHE A 177 11.80 -3.87 7.17
CA PHE A 177 11.14 -3.98 8.48
C PHE A 177 9.68 -4.40 8.39
N MET A 178 8.90 -3.80 7.48
CA MET A 178 7.49 -4.21 7.32
C MET A 178 7.39 -5.68 6.89
N LYS A 179 8.24 -6.12 5.98
CA LYS A 179 8.28 -7.52 5.55
C LYS A 179 8.58 -8.46 6.73
N ILE A 180 9.58 -8.12 7.55
CA ILE A 180 9.95 -8.89 8.76
C ILE A 180 8.80 -8.97 9.76
N ILE A 181 8.05 -7.87 9.96
CA ILE A 181 6.89 -7.84 10.86
C ILE A 181 5.84 -8.86 10.42
N PHE A 182 5.46 -8.84 9.14
CA PHE A 182 4.41 -9.73 8.62
C PHE A 182 4.86 -11.18 8.51
N GLU A 183 6.14 -11.44 8.18
CA GLU A 183 6.73 -12.78 8.23
C GLU A 183 6.67 -13.38 9.63
N ARG A 184 7.00 -12.59 10.67
CA ARG A 184 6.86 -13.03 12.07
C ARG A 184 5.41 -13.24 12.49
N GLY A 185 4.48 -12.48 11.91
CA GLY A 185 3.04 -12.68 12.06
C GLY A 185 2.53 -13.92 11.34
N GLY A 186 3.32 -14.58 10.48
CA GLY A 186 2.86 -15.66 9.61
C GLY A 186 1.85 -15.20 8.55
N LEU A 187 1.81 -13.90 8.27
CA LEU A 187 0.88 -13.29 7.32
C LEU A 187 1.51 -13.25 5.93
N LYS A 188 0.82 -13.83 4.95
CA LYS A 188 1.29 -13.87 3.56
C LYS A 188 0.77 -12.64 2.81
N GLY A 189 1.65 -11.98 2.07
CA GLY A 189 1.28 -10.83 1.26
C GLY A 189 2.48 -9.99 0.83
N ASN A 190 2.23 -9.03 -0.06
CA ASN A 190 3.19 -8.02 -0.47
C ASN A 190 3.19 -6.84 0.51
N TYR A 191 3.73 -7.07 1.71
CA TYR A 191 3.88 -6.04 2.73
C TYR A 191 5.25 -5.36 2.63
N THR A 192 5.22 -4.07 2.31
CA THR A 192 6.39 -3.17 2.27
C THR A 192 6.16 -1.98 3.20
N ASN A 193 7.17 -1.14 3.46
CA ASN A 193 6.99 0.06 4.31
C ASN A 193 5.84 0.98 3.83
N HIS A 194 5.53 0.95 2.52
CA HIS A 194 4.40 1.69 1.95
C HIS A 194 3.02 1.19 2.42
N SER A 195 2.94 -0.03 2.96
CA SER A 195 1.70 -0.64 3.47
C SER A 195 1.09 0.15 4.61
N GLY A 196 1.90 0.72 5.51
CA GLY A 196 1.38 1.53 6.63
C GLY A 196 0.64 2.78 6.14
N LYS A 197 1.26 3.53 5.21
CA LYS A 197 0.62 4.67 4.55
C LYS A 197 -0.64 4.28 3.77
N ARG A 198 -0.63 3.14 3.09
CA ARG A 198 -1.80 2.61 2.39
C ARG A 198 -2.94 2.29 3.37
N SER A 199 -2.62 1.66 4.50
CA SER A 199 -3.57 1.35 5.58
C SER A 199 -4.21 2.61 6.14
N CYS A 200 -3.40 3.65 6.39
CA CYS A 200 -3.87 4.97 6.82
C CYS A 200 -4.93 5.54 5.86
N ALA A 201 -4.61 5.64 4.57
CA ALA A 201 -5.51 6.19 3.57
C ALA A 201 -6.78 5.34 3.40
N THR A 202 -6.63 4.01 3.35
CA THR A 202 -7.76 3.09 3.20
C THR A 202 -8.71 3.14 4.40
N GLN A 203 -8.19 3.14 5.63
CA GLN A 203 -9.03 3.23 6.84
C GLN A 203 -9.79 4.56 6.90
N PHE A 204 -9.16 5.68 6.55
CA PHE A 204 -9.88 6.95 6.47
C PHE A 204 -10.98 6.96 5.42
N TYR A 205 -10.75 6.37 4.25
CA TYR A 205 -11.81 6.26 3.25
C TYR A 205 -12.97 5.40 3.73
N MET A 206 -12.68 4.27 4.38
CA MET A 206 -13.71 3.39 4.93
C MET A 206 -14.51 4.08 6.04
N ALA A 207 -13.87 4.97 6.82
CA ALA A 207 -14.52 5.80 7.83
C ALA A 207 -15.23 7.04 7.27
N GLY A 208 -15.26 7.24 5.94
CA GLY A 208 -15.92 8.38 5.31
C GLY A 208 -15.24 9.73 5.58
N VAL A 209 -13.95 9.74 5.92
CA VAL A 209 -13.20 10.99 6.13
C VAL A 209 -13.02 11.71 4.80
N ASP A 210 -13.19 13.04 4.84
CA ASP A 210 -13.02 13.90 3.68
C ASP A 210 -11.65 13.77 3.00
N GLU A 211 -11.63 13.83 1.67
CA GLU A 211 -10.44 13.57 0.85
C GLU A 211 -9.33 14.60 1.11
N GLN A 212 -9.67 15.85 1.42
CA GLN A 212 -8.70 16.89 1.77
C GLN A 212 -7.97 16.55 3.08
N LYS A 213 -8.71 16.05 4.08
CA LYS A 213 -8.12 15.60 5.36
C LYS A 213 -7.23 14.38 5.18
N ILE A 214 -7.63 13.44 4.31
CA ILE A 214 -6.78 12.28 3.96
C ILE A 214 -5.51 12.74 3.27
N MET A 215 -5.62 13.63 2.28
CA MET A 215 -4.48 14.22 1.57
C MET A 215 -3.51 14.91 2.53
N ALA A 216 -4.02 15.72 3.45
CA ALA A 216 -3.23 16.39 4.48
C ALA A 216 -2.49 15.37 5.37
N ARG A 217 -3.20 14.37 5.91
CA ARG A 217 -2.57 13.36 6.78
C ARG A 217 -1.54 12.50 6.05
N THR A 218 -1.81 12.16 4.80
CA THR A 218 -0.97 11.26 4.01
C THR A 218 0.10 11.99 3.19
N GLY A 219 0.11 13.33 3.19
CA GLY A 219 1.05 14.16 2.44
C GLY A 219 0.95 14.01 0.92
N HIS A 220 -0.25 13.83 0.37
CA HIS A 220 -0.46 13.81 -1.08
C HIS A 220 -0.84 15.19 -1.61
N ARG A 221 -0.26 15.57 -2.75
CA ARG A 221 -0.54 16.85 -3.42
C ARG A 221 -1.67 16.79 -4.45
N SER A 222 -2.19 15.59 -4.75
CA SER A 222 -3.27 15.43 -5.71
C SER A 222 -4.25 14.34 -5.29
N GLU A 223 -5.54 14.64 -5.45
CA GLU A 223 -6.66 13.73 -5.26
C GLU A 223 -6.48 12.43 -6.05
N LYS A 224 -6.10 12.54 -7.32
CA LYS A 224 -5.83 11.39 -8.20
C LYS A 224 -4.82 10.40 -7.60
N SER A 225 -3.87 10.87 -6.80
CA SER A 225 -2.90 9.99 -6.14
C SER A 225 -3.52 9.25 -4.96
N VAL A 226 -4.39 9.91 -4.18
CA VAL A 226 -5.04 9.31 -3.00
C VAL A 226 -6.16 8.36 -3.39
N ARG A 227 -6.92 8.67 -4.45
CA ARG A 227 -8.01 7.81 -4.95
C ARG A 227 -7.57 6.39 -5.32
N LYS A 228 -6.28 6.17 -5.61
CA LYS A 228 -5.70 4.82 -5.80
C LYS A 228 -5.84 3.91 -4.57
N TYR A 229 -6.06 4.49 -3.39
CA TYR A 229 -6.29 3.76 -2.15
C TYR A 229 -7.78 3.44 -1.89
N LYS A 230 -8.72 4.03 -2.65
CA LYS A 230 -10.16 3.69 -2.59
C LYS A 230 -10.43 2.27 -3.10
N GLN A 231 -9.69 1.82 -4.13
CA GLN A 231 -9.94 0.55 -4.82
C GLN A 231 -9.24 -0.66 -4.18
N SER A 232 -8.54 -0.47 -3.05
CA SER A 232 -7.65 -1.50 -2.50
C SER A 232 -8.12 -2.24 -1.27
N SER A 233 -9.27 -1.89 -0.69
CA SER A 233 -9.84 -2.75 0.35
C SER A 233 -10.58 -3.90 -0.32
N THR A 234 -10.33 -5.11 0.18
CA THR A 234 -11.03 -6.33 -0.24
C THR A 234 -12.53 -6.17 -0.06
N GLU A 235 -12.98 -5.49 0.99
CA GLU A 235 -14.39 -5.21 1.24
C GLU A 235 -15.05 -4.34 0.16
N ILE A 236 -14.36 -3.31 -0.34
CA ILE A 236 -14.90 -2.49 -1.44
C ILE A 236 -14.96 -3.33 -2.71
N GLN A 237 -13.93 -4.15 -2.97
CA GLN A 237 -13.94 -5.05 -4.13
C GLN A 237 -15.06 -6.10 -4.04
N GLN A 238 -15.30 -6.67 -2.85
CA GLN A 238 -16.38 -7.62 -2.60
C GLN A 238 -17.76 -6.97 -2.74
N LYS A 239 -17.97 -5.75 -2.21
CA LYS A 239 -19.22 -5.01 -2.38
C LYS A 239 -19.50 -4.70 -3.84
N VAL A 240 -18.49 -4.22 -4.59
CA VAL A 240 -18.62 -3.94 -6.02
C VAL A 240 -18.89 -5.23 -6.81
N ALA A 241 -18.20 -6.33 -6.47
CA ALA A 241 -18.44 -7.62 -7.10
C ALA A 241 -19.86 -8.12 -6.85
N TYR A 242 -20.35 -8.06 -5.61
CA TYR A 242 -21.70 -8.49 -5.23
C TYR A 242 -22.80 -7.71 -5.97
N VAL A 243 -22.61 -6.41 -6.22
CA VAL A 243 -23.56 -5.62 -7.02
C VAL A 243 -23.65 -6.11 -8.47
N LEU A 244 -22.58 -6.71 -8.98
CA LEU A 244 -22.52 -7.26 -10.34
C LEU A 244 -22.87 -8.76 -10.39
N ASP A 245 -23.04 -9.41 -9.24
CA ASP A 245 -23.44 -10.80 -9.18
C ASP A 245 -24.89 -10.95 -9.71
N PRO A 246 -25.18 -12.03 -10.45
CA PRO A 246 -26.53 -12.29 -10.91
C PRO A 246 -27.48 -12.41 -9.70
N THR A 247 -28.65 -11.80 -9.80
CA THR A 247 -29.66 -11.87 -8.74
C THR A 247 -29.98 -13.33 -8.42
N PRO A 248 -30.04 -13.72 -7.14
CA PRO A 248 -30.40 -15.09 -6.78
C PRO A 248 -31.77 -15.42 -7.36
N THR A 249 -31.88 -16.49 -8.13
CA THR A 249 -33.16 -17.03 -8.57
C THR A 249 -33.92 -17.48 -7.33
N THR A 250 -34.81 -16.64 -6.81
CA THR A 250 -35.79 -17.10 -5.83
C THR A 250 -36.72 -18.06 -6.56
N CYS A 251 -36.45 -19.37 -6.46
CA CYS A 251 -37.47 -20.38 -6.68
C CYS A 251 -38.53 -20.19 -5.61
N SER A 252 -39.55 -19.38 -5.90
CA SER A 252 -40.79 -19.37 -5.15
C SER A 252 -41.45 -20.74 -5.33
N LEU A 253 -41.15 -21.65 -4.42
CA LEU A 253 -41.91 -22.88 -4.23
C LEU A 253 -43.32 -22.51 -3.77
N LYS A 254 -44.22 -22.29 -4.73
CA LYS A 254 -45.65 -22.51 -4.48
C LYS A 254 -45.83 -24.02 -4.37
N ARG A 255 -46.04 -24.49 -3.15
CA ARG A 255 -46.53 -25.85 -2.90
C ARG A 255 -48.02 -25.84 -3.21
N ASP A 256 -48.39 -26.40 -4.36
CA ASP A 256 -49.73 -26.97 -4.53
C ASP A 256 -49.54 -28.46 -4.81
N ARG A 257 -50.17 -29.29 -3.96
CA ARG A 257 -50.06 -30.75 -3.96
C ARG A 257 -51.01 -31.36 -4.99
N ALA A 258 -50.46 -32.33 -5.73
CA ALA A 258 -51.05 -33.57 -6.25
C ALA A 258 -52.19 -33.47 -7.29
N SER A 259 -52.00 -34.07 -8.48
CA SER A 259 -52.24 -35.51 -8.71
C SER A 259 -51.85 -35.93 -10.14
N ASP A 260 -51.29 -37.15 -10.17
CA ASP A 260 -51.34 -38.20 -11.20
C ASP A 260 -50.73 -38.10 -12.61
N ASP A 261 -50.28 -39.29 -12.99
CA ASP A 261 -50.01 -39.87 -14.29
C ASP A 261 -48.70 -39.52 -15.02
N GLY A 262 -47.86 -40.56 -15.11
CA GLY A 262 -46.58 -40.54 -15.77
C GLY A 262 -46.68 -40.56 -17.29
N GLU A 263 -45.73 -39.89 -17.93
CA GLU A 263 -45.20 -40.33 -19.21
C GLU A 263 -43.79 -39.78 -19.39
N ASN A 264 -42.89 -40.68 -19.73
CA ASN A 264 -41.49 -40.43 -20.02
C ASN A 264 -41.39 -39.68 -21.35
N CYS A 265 -41.02 -38.39 -21.34
CA CYS A 265 -40.75 -37.62 -22.55
C CYS A 265 -39.36 -36.99 -22.49
N ILE A 266 -38.46 -37.56 -23.29
CA ILE A 266 -37.12 -37.07 -23.61
C ILE A 266 -37.27 -35.71 -24.33
N GLY A 267 -36.94 -34.62 -23.64
CA GLY A 267 -36.90 -33.27 -24.19
C GLY A 267 -35.49 -32.71 -24.16
N THR A 268 -34.73 -32.88 -25.25
CA THR A 268 -33.43 -32.23 -25.44
C THR A 268 -33.62 -30.72 -25.64
N CYS A 269 -33.18 -29.91 -24.67
CA CYS A 269 -33.13 -28.46 -24.83
C CYS A 269 -31.95 -28.08 -25.75
N LYS A 270 -32.27 -27.86 -27.03
CA LYS A 270 -31.37 -27.29 -28.05
C LYS A 270 -30.99 -25.87 -27.68
N SER A 271 -29.76 -25.66 -27.21
CA SER A 271 -29.13 -24.34 -27.21
C SER A 271 -28.65 -24.01 -28.64
N LYS A 272 -29.29 -23.01 -29.27
CA LYS A 272 -28.84 -22.41 -30.55
C LYS A 272 -27.39 -21.92 -30.39
N LYS A 273 -26.44 -22.56 -31.08
CA LYS A 273 -25.13 -21.95 -31.36
C LYS A 273 -25.33 -20.84 -32.39
N MET A 274 -25.10 -19.59 -31.99
CA MET A 274 -24.77 -18.54 -32.95
C MET A 274 -23.30 -18.72 -33.33
N ASN A 275 -23.04 -19.12 -34.58
CA ASN A 275 -21.71 -19.02 -35.17
C ASN A 275 -21.47 -17.54 -35.51
N VAL A 276 -20.50 -16.93 -34.83
CA VAL A 276 -19.91 -15.67 -35.28
C VAL A 276 -18.57 -16.06 -35.92
N GLU A 277 -18.50 -16.00 -37.24
CA GLU A 277 -17.23 -16.07 -37.96
C GLU A 277 -16.46 -14.77 -37.71
N VAL A 278 -15.30 -14.88 -37.07
CA VAL A 278 -14.34 -13.79 -36.93
C VAL A 278 -13.28 -14.02 -37.99
N SER A 279 -13.19 -13.11 -38.96
CA SER A 279 -12.14 -13.08 -39.97
C SER A 279 -10.82 -12.63 -39.34
N ASP A 280 -9.83 -13.52 -39.33
CA ASP A 280 -8.45 -13.25 -38.92
C ASP A 280 -7.69 -12.54 -40.05
N GLU A 281 -7.85 -11.22 -40.19
CA GLU A 281 -6.89 -10.40 -40.94
C GLU A 281 -6.46 -9.17 -40.12
N LEU A 282 -5.26 -9.24 -39.54
CA LEU A 282 -4.54 -8.09 -38.98
C LEU A 282 -3.89 -7.28 -40.11
N PRO A 283 -4.10 -5.96 -40.19
CA PRO A 283 -3.42 -5.14 -41.18
C PRO A 283 -1.91 -5.07 -40.89
N LYS A 284 -1.11 -5.50 -41.86
CA LYS A 284 0.36 -5.38 -41.83
C LYS A 284 0.74 -3.91 -42.07
N THR A 285 1.09 -3.19 -41.01
CA THR A 285 1.83 -1.91 -41.15
C THR A 285 3.32 -2.17 -40.99
N SER A 286 4.07 -2.09 -42.09
CA SER A 286 5.53 -2.18 -42.10
C SER A 286 6.14 -0.90 -41.54
N TYR A 287 6.71 -0.96 -40.34
CA TYR A 287 7.72 0.00 -39.90
C TYR A 287 9.05 -0.73 -39.80
N SER A 288 10.08 -0.15 -40.40
CA SER A 288 11.46 -0.64 -40.41
C SER A 288 11.94 -0.91 -38.98
N SER A 289 12.22 -2.17 -38.71
CA SER A 289 12.63 -2.64 -37.39
C SER A 289 14.07 -2.23 -37.09
N VAL A 290 14.26 -1.25 -36.22
CA VAL A 290 15.45 -1.25 -35.35
C VAL A 290 15.22 -2.39 -34.35
N ASN A 291 16.00 -3.47 -34.49
CA ASN A 291 15.86 -4.69 -33.71
C ASN A 291 16.30 -4.46 -32.25
N LEU A 292 15.40 -3.95 -31.42
CA LEU A 292 15.59 -3.82 -29.97
C LEU A 292 15.43 -5.16 -29.22
N ASN A 293 14.99 -6.24 -29.90
CA ASN A 293 14.90 -7.57 -29.25
C ASN A 293 16.28 -8.10 -28.85
N SER A 294 17.34 -7.68 -29.53
CA SER A 294 18.72 -8.03 -29.17
C SER A 294 19.27 -7.23 -27.99
N MET A 295 18.64 -6.11 -27.61
CA MET A 295 19.21 -5.19 -26.63
C MET A 295 18.68 -5.45 -25.20
N PHE A 296 17.41 -5.85 -25.04
CA PHE A 296 16.85 -6.21 -23.73
C PHE A 296 15.69 -7.24 -23.85
N PRO A 297 15.82 -8.46 -23.29
CA PRO A 297 14.70 -9.39 -23.18
C PRO A 297 13.53 -8.73 -22.45
N GLY A 298 12.28 -8.92 -22.90
CA GLY A 298 11.12 -8.13 -22.44
C GLY A 298 10.91 -8.02 -20.91
N ARG A 299 11.30 -9.07 -20.16
CA ARG A 299 11.27 -9.07 -18.68
C ARG A 299 12.34 -8.15 -18.04
N VAL A 300 13.49 -7.97 -18.72
CA VAL A 300 14.59 -7.09 -18.32
C VAL A 300 14.27 -5.64 -18.64
N PHE A 301 13.71 -5.38 -19.83
CA PHE A 301 13.27 -4.04 -20.25
C PHE A 301 12.21 -3.45 -19.32
N TYR A 302 11.21 -4.26 -18.91
CA TYR A 302 10.16 -3.80 -18.00
C TYR A 302 10.69 -3.54 -16.57
N LYS A 303 11.64 -4.34 -16.10
CA LYS A 303 12.33 -4.09 -14.82
C LYS A 303 13.18 -2.82 -14.84
N TRP A 304 13.83 -2.53 -15.97
CA TRP A 304 14.60 -1.30 -16.17
C TRP A 304 13.67 -0.06 -16.12
N LEU A 305 12.50 -0.11 -16.76
CA LEU A 305 11.51 0.96 -16.73
C LEU A 305 10.92 1.24 -15.33
N GLN A 306 10.78 0.22 -14.47
CA GLN A 306 10.31 0.43 -13.09
C GLN A 306 11.40 0.98 -12.14
N GLY A 307 12.65 1.05 -12.59
CA GLY A 307 13.78 1.57 -11.82
C GLY A 307 14.15 3.04 -12.10
N ILE A 308 13.54 3.66 -13.11
CA ILE A 308 13.68 5.09 -13.47
C ILE A 308 12.65 5.92 -12.69
#